data_AF-A0A330M1R8-F1
#
_entry.id   AF-A0A330M1R8-F1
#
_cell.length_a   1.000
_cell.length_b   1.000
_cell.length_c   1.000
_cell.angle_alpha   90.00
_cell.angle_beta   90.00
_cell.angle_gamma   90.00
#
_symmetry.space_group_name_H-M   'P 1'
#
loop_
_entity.id
_entity.type
_entity.pdbx_description
1 polymer ?
#
loop_
_entity_poly.entity_id
_entity_poly.type
_entity_poly.pdbx_seq_one_letter_code
_entity_poly.pdbx_strand_id
1 'polypeptide(L)'
;MELGALGEINKGKIHNGETIHEKTVREKSTHKKPRVYYVYDPMCSWCWGYAPTWNNLRAALKESGINVEYRLGGLAPDSNEPMPDEMKAFLEQTWHKIAAELGTEFNFDFWRQCQPRRSTYPACRATLIAREQGLEQAMLDGIQQAYYLKAMNPSDLTTLISIAGNRSPAPY
;
A
#
# COMPACT_ATOMS: atom_id res chain seq x y z
N MET A 1 58.14 -64.65 1.99
CA MET A 1 56.96 -64.03 1.36
C MET A 1 56.75 -62.73 2.10
N GLU A 2 57.46 -61.68 1.69
CA GLU A 2 56.91 -60.57 0.85
C GLU A 2 55.76 -59.86 1.57
N LEU A 3 55.68 -58.55 1.75
CA LEU A 3 56.42 -57.33 1.40
C LEU A 3 55.85 -56.29 2.40
N GLY A 4 56.62 -55.43 3.09
CA GLY A 4 57.12 -54.15 2.55
C GLY A 4 55.97 -53.31 1.98
N ALA A 5 55.64 -52.09 2.38
CA ALA A 5 56.32 -51.09 3.20
C ALA A 5 55.29 -49.95 3.42
N LEU A 6 55.35 -49.25 4.55
CA LEU A 6 55.13 -47.79 4.55
C LEU A 6 56.00 -47.20 5.66
N GLY A 7 57.06 -46.54 5.21
CA GLY A 7 58.06 -45.89 6.03
C GLY A 7 57.58 -44.57 6.63
N GLU A 8 57.95 -44.40 7.89
CA GLU A 8 58.71 -43.30 8.46
C GLU A 8 58.26 -41.82 8.33
N ILE A 9 57.83 -41.32 9.50
CA ILE A 9 58.27 -40.11 10.23
C ILE A 9 58.66 -38.81 9.47
N ASN A 10 57.78 -37.82 9.64
CA ASN A 10 57.99 -36.58 10.41
C ASN A 10 58.99 -35.53 9.88
N LYS A 11 58.47 -34.38 9.40
CA LYS A 11 59.12 -33.06 9.54
C LYS A 11 58.09 -31.93 9.67
N GLY A 12 58.17 -31.20 10.78
CA GLY A 12 57.96 -29.74 10.80
C GLY A 12 56.66 -29.20 11.42
N LYS A 13 56.71 -28.86 12.71
CA LYS A 13 56.07 -27.65 13.29
C LYS A 13 56.70 -26.41 12.59
N ILE A 14 56.11 -25.22 12.39
CA ILE A 14 55.09 -24.43 13.10
C ILE A 14 54.70 -23.18 12.24
N HIS A 15 53.53 -22.60 12.56
CA HIS A 15 53.12 -21.19 12.42
C HIS A 15 52.75 -20.63 11.02
N ASN A 16 51.45 -20.64 10.73
CA ASN A 16 50.61 -19.43 10.84
C ASN A 16 49.15 -19.86 10.93
N GLY A 17 48.47 -19.37 11.96
CA GLY A 17 47.10 -19.75 12.26
C GLY A 17 46.13 -19.07 11.32
N GLU A 18 45.52 -19.85 10.44
CA GLU A 18 44.24 -19.53 9.80
C GLU A 18 43.53 -20.86 9.58
N THR A 19 42.60 -21.18 10.49
CA THR A 19 41.73 -22.34 10.33
C THR A 19 40.83 -22.08 9.13
N ILE A 20 41.03 -22.91 8.10
CA ILE A 20 40.13 -23.28 7.01
C ILE A 20 38.65 -23.41 7.42
N HIS A 21 37.96 -22.32 7.74
CA HIS A 21 36.51 -22.34 7.98
C HIS A 21 35.76 -21.07 7.54
N GLU A 22 36.39 -20.14 6.82
CA GLU A 22 35.74 -18.89 6.38
C GLU A 22 35.56 -18.77 4.86
N LYS A 23 35.23 -19.87 4.18
CA LYS A 23 34.71 -19.82 2.81
C LYS A 23 33.47 -20.67 2.65
N THR A 24 32.47 -20.45 3.50
CA THR A 24 31.10 -20.80 3.13
C THR A 24 30.63 -19.77 2.11
N VAL A 25 30.76 -20.18 0.85
CA VAL A 25 30.06 -19.69 -0.32
C VAL A 25 28.74 -19.02 0.10
N ARG A 26 28.64 -17.70 -0.07
CA ARG A 26 27.34 -17.02 -0.08
C ARG A 26 26.59 -17.55 -1.30
N GLU A 27 25.85 -18.64 -1.12
CA GLU A 27 24.83 -19.07 -2.06
C GLU A 27 23.88 -17.89 -2.25
N LYS A 28 23.97 -17.25 -3.42
CA LYS A 28 22.97 -16.27 -3.83
C LYS A 28 21.66 -17.04 -4.00
N SER A 29 20.79 -16.95 -2.99
CA SER A 29 19.43 -17.46 -3.05
C SER A 29 18.77 -17.06 -4.37
N THR A 30 18.42 -18.06 -5.17
CA THR A 30 17.75 -17.94 -6.48
C THR A 30 16.24 -17.72 -6.35
N HIS A 31 15.72 -17.58 -5.13
CA HIS A 31 14.29 -17.40 -4.91
C HIS A 31 13.89 -15.96 -5.20
N LYS A 32 13.00 -15.79 -6.19
CA LYS A 32 12.38 -14.51 -6.51
C LYS A 32 11.71 -13.96 -5.24
N LYS A 33 12.09 -12.75 -4.83
CA LYS A 33 11.48 -12.11 -3.66
C LYS A 33 9.96 -12.04 -3.83
N PRO A 34 9.19 -12.29 -2.76
CA PRO A 34 7.74 -12.15 -2.81
C PRO A 34 7.35 -10.70 -3.15
N ARG A 35 6.18 -10.54 -3.76
CA ARG A 35 5.57 -9.24 -4.10
C ARG A 35 4.23 -9.14 -3.40
N VAL A 36 3.93 -7.98 -2.84
CA VAL A 36 2.62 -7.68 -2.27
C VAL A 36 1.89 -6.75 -3.22
N TYR A 37 0.67 -7.11 -3.60
CA TYR A 37 -0.23 -6.22 -4.32
C TYR A 37 -1.20 -5.59 -3.32
N TYR A 38 -1.19 -4.26 -3.23
CA TYR A 38 -2.19 -3.53 -2.45
C TYR A 38 -3.29 -3.04 -3.39
N VAL A 39 -4.42 -3.74 -3.38
CA VAL A 39 -5.59 -3.40 -4.18
C VAL A 39 -6.51 -2.49 -3.37
N TYR A 40 -6.80 -1.30 -3.87
CA TYR A 40 -7.58 -0.29 -3.15
C TYR A 40 -8.45 0.54 -4.11
N ASP A 41 -9.36 1.33 -3.56
CA ASP A 41 -10.10 2.36 -4.29
C ASP A 41 -10.13 3.64 -3.44
N PRO A 42 -9.89 4.84 -4.00
CA PRO A 42 -9.86 6.08 -3.22
C PRO A 42 -11.15 6.39 -2.46
N MET A 43 -12.28 5.81 -2.91
CA MET A 43 -13.61 5.98 -2.31
C MET A 43 -14.06 4.75 -1.51
N CYS A 44 -13.18 3.78 -1.25
CA CYS A 44 -13.47 2.65 -0.36
C CYS A 44 -13.33 3.05 1.11
N SER A 45 -14.45 3.08 1.84
CA SER A 45 -14.47 3.45 3.27
C SER A 45 -13.66 2.50 4.15
N TRP A 46 -13.62 1.21 3.80
CA TRP A 46 -12.75 0.25 4.50
C TRP A 46 -11.26 0.46 4.19
N CYS A 47 -10.90 0.92 2.98
CA CYS A 47 -9.50 1.31 2.71
C CYS A 47 -9.10 2.54 3.54
N TRP A 48 -10.03 3.48 3.73
CA TRP A 48 -9.83 4.62 4.63
C TRP A 48 -9.63 4.19 6.08
N GLY A 49 -10.55 3.37 6.63
CA GLY A 49 -10.41 2.86 7.99
C GLY A 49 -9.18 1.98 8.21
N TYR A 50 -8.71 1.28 7.16
CA TYR A 50 -7.52 0.43 7.21
C TYR A 50 -6.19 1.21 7.14
N ALA A 51 -6.21 2.52 6.84
CA ALA A 51 -5.00 3.30 6.60
C ALA A 51 -3.94 3.21 7.72
N PRO A 52 -4.29 3.28 9.03
CA PRO A 52 -3.30 3.13 10.10
C PRO A 52 -2.61 1.76 10.09
N THR A 53 -3.38 0.68 9.94
CA THR A 53 -2.85 -0.68 9.87
C THR A 53 -2.00 -0.88 8.61
N TRP A 54 -2.46 -0.35 7.48
CA TRP A 54 -1.71 -0.41 6.22
C TRP A 54 -0.37 0.29 6.31
N ASN A 55 -0.30 1.46 6.94
CA ASN A 55 0.95 2.21 7.11
C ASN A 55 1.98 1.41 7.92
N ASN A 56 1.54 0.76 9.01
CA ASN A 56 2.39 -0.11 9.82
C ASN A 56 2.88 -1.33 9.02
N LEU A 57 1.98 -2.00 8.29
CA LEU A 57 2.33 -3.15 7.46
C LEU A 57 3.30 -2.75 6.34
N ARG A 58 3.06 -1.62 5.67
CA ARG A 58 3.91 -1.09 4.60
C ARG A 58 5.33 -0.79 5.10
N ALA A 59 5.47 -0.24 6.30
CA ALA A 59 6.77 -0.01 6.92
C ALA A 59 7.53 -1.33 7.15
N ALA A 60 6.88 -2.32 7.76
CA ALA A 60 7.48 -3.64 8.01
C ALA A 60 7.86 -4.38 6.71
N LEU A 61 7.03 -4.27 5.65
CA LEU A 61 7.34 -4.84 4.33
C LEU A 61 8.57 -4.17 3.70
N LYS A 62 8.69 -2.85 3.83
CA LYS A 62 9.84 -2.08 3.34
C LYS A 62 11.13 -2.49 4.05
N GLU A 63 11.10 -2.63 5.38
CA GLU A 63 12.23 -3.13 6.18
C GLU A 63 12.66 -4.55 5.76
N SER A 64 11.69 -5.39 5.39
CA SER A 64 11.93 -6.74 4.89
C SER A 64 12.40 -6.77 3.43
N GLY A 65 12.53 -5.61 2.77
CA GLY A 65 12.91 -5.51 1.37
C GLY A 65 11.89 -6.14 0.40
N ILE A 66 10.62 -6.21 0.81
CA ILE A 66 9.49 -6.71 0.00
C ILE A 66 8.86 -5.51 -0.72
N ASN A 67 8.75 -5.62 -2.04
CA ASN A 67 8.13 -4.56 -2.84
C ASN A 67 6.61 -4.61 -2.73
N VAL A 68 6.00 -3.44 -2.54
CA VAL A 68 4.56 -3.23 -2.57
C VAL A 68 4.19 -2.60 -3.90
N GLU A 69 3.21 -3.20 -4.57
CA GLU A 69 2.69 -2.69 -5.82
C GLU A 69 1.21 -2.32 -5.69
N TYR A 70 0.94 -1.04 -5.93
CA TYR A 70 -0.39 -0.48 -5.82
C TYR A 70 -1.25 -0.80 -7.05
N ARG A 71 -2.51 -1.16 -6.81
CA ARG A 71 -3.52 -1.48 -7.82
C ARG A 71 -4.84 -0.84 -7.45
N LEU A 72 -5.46 -0.18 -8.42
CA LEU A 72 -6.80 0.37 -8.22
C LEU A 72 -7.82 -0.71 -8.54
N GLY A 73 -8.75 -0.94 -7.62
CA GLY A 73 -9.80 -1.95 -7.73
C GLY A 73 -10.99 -1.51 -8.58
N GLY A 74 -11.30 -0.21 -8.61
CA GLY A 74 -12.42 0.33 -9.38
C GLY A 74 -13.77 -0.19 -8.89
N LEU A 75 -14.21 0.27 -7.73
CA LEU A 75 -15.43 -0.18 -7.06
C LEU A 75 -16.73 0.11 -7.81
N ALA A 76 -16.79 1.17 -8.62
CA ALA A 76 -17.98 1.46 -9.44
C ALA A 76 -17.63 2.23 -10.72
N PRO A 77 -18.30 1.91 -11.85
CA PRO A 77 -18.05 2.52 -13.15
C PRO A 77 -18.42 4.01 -13.20
N ASP A 78 -18.09 4.66 -14.31
CA ASP A 78 -18.53 6.03 -14.59
C ASP A 78 -20.07 6.10 -14.61
N SER A 79 -20.63 7.06 -13.87
CA SER A 79 -22.07 7.33 -13.84
C SER A 79 -22.33 8.77 -13.45
N ASN A 80 -23.33 9.37 -14.09
CA ASN A 80 -23.87 10.69 -13.74
C ASN A 80 -25.15 10.58 -12.91
N GLU A 81 -25.69 9.36 -12.71
CA GLU A 81 -26.92 9.16 -11.97
C GLU A 81 -26.70 9.45 -10.48
N PRO A 82 -27.60 10.24 -9.84
CA PRO A 82 -27.63 10.36 -8.40
C PRO A 82 -27.74 8.99 -7.74
N MET A 83 -27.01 8.80 -6.65
CA MET A 83 -27.08 7.58 -5.87
C MET A 83 -28.51 7.41 -5.30
N PRO A 84 -29.14 6.23 -5.45
CA PRO A 84 -30.42 5.94 -4.82
C PRO A 84 -30.36 6.06 -3.30
N ASP A 85 -31.44 6.48 -2.66
CA ASP A 85 -31.45 6.77 -1.22
C ASP A 85 -31.16 5.53 -0.35
N GLU A 86 -31.60 4.34 -0.77
CA GLU A 86 -31.26 3.08 -0.11
C GLU A 86 -29.74 2.84 -0.09
N MET A 87 -29.06 3.12 -1.20
CA MET A 87 -27.61 2.99 -1.31
C MET A 87 -26.89 4.05 -0.46
N LYS A 88 -27.41 5.29 -0.40
CA LYS A 88 -26.85 6.32 0.49
C LYS A 88 -26.94 5.88 1.95
N ALA A 89 -28.12 5.44 2.39
CA ALA A 89 -28.36 4.98 3.75
C ALA A 89 -27.44 3.80 4.11
N PHE A 90 -27.30 2.82 3.20
CA PHE A 90 -26.40 1.69 3.38
C PHE A 90 -24.93 2.11 3.55
N LEU A 91 -24.44 3.04 2.72
CA LEU A 91 -23.05 3.50 2.78
C LEU A 91 -22.79 4.42 3.99
N GLU A 92 -23.74 5.27 4.36
CA GLU A 92 -23.67 6.08 5.60
C GLU A 92 -23.62 5.18 6.84
N GLN A 93 -24.47 4.15 6.88
CA GLN A 93 -24.45 3.17 7.97
C GLN A 93 -23.15 2.36 8.00
N THR A 94 -22.56 2.08 6.83
CA THR A 94 -21.22 1.48 6.73
C THR A 94 -20.14 2.40 7.33
N TRP A 95 -20.22 3.72 7.13
CA TRP A 95 -19.28 4.66 7.77
C TRP A 95 -19.43 4.65 9.28
N HIS A 96 -20.67 4.66 9.80
CA HIS A 96 -20.92 4.53 11.24
C HIS A 96 -20.32 3.25 11.82
N LYS A 97 -20.47 2.12 11.12
CA LYS A 97 -19.87 0.85 11.53
C LYS A 97 -18.35 0.93 11.62
N ILE A 98 -17.69 1.47 10.59
CA ILE A 98 -16.23 1.61 10.55
C ILE A 98 -15.75 2.54 11.68
N ALA A 99 -16.44 3.66 11.90
CA ALA A 99 -16.13 4.58 12.98
C ALA A 99 -16.22 3.89 14.35
N ALA A 100 -17.27 3.10 14.59
CA ALA A 100 -17.46 2.38 15.84
C ALA A 100 -16.43 1.27 16.07
N GLU A 101 -16.06 0.52 15.02
CA GLU A 101 -15.13 -0.61 15.13
C GLU A 101 -13.66 -0.18 15.18
N LEU A 102 -13.29 0.88 14.46
CA LEU A 102 -11.90 1.26 14.24
C LEU A 102 -11.52 2.63 14.82
N GLY A 103 -12.48 3.41 15.34
CA GLY A 103 -12.26 4.79 15.76
C GLY A 103 -11.97 5.74 14.59
N THR A 104 -12.28 5.33 13.35
CA THR A 104 -12.03 6.13 12.15
C THR A 104 -12.92 7.36 12.11
N GLU A 105 -12.34 8.52 11.83
CA GLU A 105 -13.08 9.78 11.69
C GLU A 105 -13.81 9.88 10.35
N PHE A 106 -15.03 10.40 10.41
CA PHE A 106 -15.87 10.71 9.26
C PHE A 106 -16.65 12.00 9.51
N ASN A 107 -16.77 12.81 8.47
CA ASN A 107 -17.67 13.95 8.40
C ASN A 107 -18.96 13.52 7.68
N PHE A 108 -20.02 13.30 8.46
CA PHE A 108 -21.32 12.88 7.95
C PHE A 108 -22.08 13.97 7.20
N ASP A 109 -21.59 15.21 7.18
CA ASP A 109 -22.19 16.27 6.36
C ASP A 109 -22.14 15.95 4.86
N PHE A 110 -21.23 15.08 4.43
CA PHE A 110 -21.19 14.57 3.06
C PHE A 110 -22.58 14.10 2.59
N TRP A 111 -23.28 13.30 3.39
CA TRP A 111 -24.58 12.73 3.03
C TRP A 111 -25.70 13.76 2.94
N ARG A 112 -25.53 14.91 3.58
CA ARG A 112 -26.50 16.02 3.63
C ARG A 112 -26.21 17.12 2.61
N GLN A 113 -24.94 17.39 2.35
CA GLN A 113 -24.48 18.54 1.56
C GLN A 113 -24.12 18.16 0.12
N CYS A 114 -23.76 16.90 -0.14
CA CYS A 114 -23.43 16.43 -1.49
C CYS A 114 -24.61 15.71 -2.16
N GLN A 115 -24.57 15.68 -3.49
CA GLN A 115 -25.35 14.74 -4.29
C GLN A 115 -24.44 13.58 -4.75
N PRO A 116 -24.25 12.54 -3.93
CA PRO A 116 -23.31 11.47 -4.23
C PRO A 116 -23.72 10.68 -5.48
N ARG A 117 -22.72 10.14 -6.17
CA ARG A 117 -22.90 9.20 -7.28
C ARG A 117 -22.17 7.91 -6.94
N ARG A 118 -22.72 6.77 -7.37
CA ARG A 118 -22.01 5.49 -7.27
C ARG A 118 -21.01 5.38 -8.43
N SER A 119 -19.97 6.19 -8.39
CA SER A 119 -18.96 6.28 -9.44
C SER A 119 -17.58 6.55 -8.88
N THR A 120 -16.68 5.56 -8.94
CA THR A 120 -15.32 5.68 -8.36
C THR A 120 -14.22 5.76 -9.41
N TYR A 121 -14.53 5.40 -10.66
CA TYR A 121 -13.58 5.47 -11.78
C TYR A 121 -12.97 6.86 -11.98
N PRO A 122 -13.68 8.00 -11.81
CA PRO A 122 -13.05 9.32 -11.90
C PRO A 122 -11.93 9.51 -10.89
N ALA A 123 -12.16 9.16 -9.63
CA ALA A 123 -11.16 9.23 -8.56
C ALA A 123 -9.98 8.29 -8.84
N CYS A 124 -10.25 7.05 -9.24
CA CYS A 124 -9.21 6.09 -9.65
C CYS A 124 -8.35 6.63 -10.81
N ARG A 125 -8.96 7.20 -11.84
CA ARG A 125 -8.24 7.80 -12.98
C ARG A 125 -7.38 8.98 -12.53
N ALA A 126 -7.89 9.83 -11.65
CA ALA A 126 -7.12 10.95 -11.11
C ALA A 126 -5.87 10.46 -10.34
N THR A 127 -6.02 9.38 -9.55
CA THR A 127 -4.91 8.72 -8.86
C THR A 127 -3.92 8.06 -9.82
N LEU A 128 -4.36 7.45 -10.92
CA LEU A 128 -3.48 6.91 -11.97
C LEU A 128 -2.66 8.01 -12.65
N ILE A 129 -3.28 9.12 -13.02
CA ILE A 129 -2.60 10.26 -13.64
C ILE A 129 -1.55 10.83 -12.68
N ALA A 130 -1.88 10.95 -11.39
CA ALA A 130 -0.93 11.39 -10.37
C ALA A 130 0.24 10.39 -10.19
N ARG A 131 0.00 9.08 -10.33
CA ARG A 131 1.05 8.05 -10.27
C ARG A 131 2.12 8.27 -11.33
N GLU A 132 1.77 8.71 -12.54
CA GLU A 132 2.74 9.00 -13.61
C GLU A 132 3.73 10.12 -13.23
N GLN A 133 3.35 10.97 -12.26
CA GLN A 133 4.17 12.04 -11.72
C GLN A 133 4.80 11.70 -10.35
N GLY A 134 4.67 10.44 -9.88
CA GLY A 134 5.13 10.03 -8.55
C GLY A 134 4.28 10.57 -7.39
N LEU A 135 3.07 11.04 -7.66
CA LEU A 135 2.17 11.71 -6.70
C LEU A 135 0.94 10.88 -6.33
N GLU A 136 0.96 9.56 -6.57
CA GLU A 136 -0.17 8.67 -6.29
C GLU A 136 -0.70 8.82 -4.86
N GLN A 137 0.19 8.76 -3.86
CA GLN A 137 -0.21 8.82 -2.45
C GLN A 137 -0.74 10.19 -2.06
N ALA A 138 -0.12 11.26 -2.54
CA ALA A 138 -0.62 12.62 -2.29
C ALA A 138 -2.04 12.81 -2.87
N MET A 139 -2.31 12.24 -4.04
CA MET A 139 -3.64 12.28 -4.65
C MET A 139 -4.65 11.41 -3.90
N LEU A 140 -4.25 10.19 -3.49
CA LEU A 140 -5.07 9.31 -2.67
C LEU A 140 -5.47 9.99 -1.35
N ASP A 141 -4.49 10.51 -0.60
CA ASP A 141 -4.71 11.18 0.67
C ASP A 141 -5.62 12.41 0.49
N GLY A 142 -5.40 13.20 -0.56
CA GLY A 142 -6.22 14.34 -0.90
C GLY A 142 -7.68 13.97 -1.19
N ILE A 143 -7.90 12.90 -1.98
CA ILE A 143 -9.24 12.38 -2.27
C ILE A 143 -9.92 11.88 -0.99
N GLN A 144 -9.22 11.09 -0.17
CA GLN A 144 -9.78 10.53 1.05
C GLN A 144 -10.15 11.63 2.06
N GLN A 145 -9.27 12.63 2.25
CA GLN A 145 -9.60 13.77 3.12
C GLN A 145 -10.78 14.59 2.58
N ALA A 146 -10.81 14.85 1.27
CA ALA A 146 -11.90 15.58 0.63
C ALA A 146 -13.25 14.87 0.87
N TYR A 147 -13.25 13.55 0.68
CA TYR A 147 -14.44 12.72 0.79
C TYR A 147 -14.88 12.51 2.25
N TYR A 148 -13.98 11.99 3.08
CA TYR A 148 -14.33 11.51 4.41
C TYR A 148 -14.30 12.60 5.48
N LEU A 149 -13.60 13.72 5.27
CA LEU A 149 -13.45 14.76 6.30
C LEU A 149 -14.00 16.14 5.88
N LYS A 150 -13.99 16.46 4.58
CA LYS A 150 -14.35 17.80 4.08
C LYS A 150 -15.70 17.90 3.39
N ALA A 151 -16.48 16.81 3.37
CA ALA A 151 -17.78 16.75 2.70
C ALA A 151 -17.73 17.22 1.23
N MET A 152 -16.70 16.80 0.49
CA MET A 152 -16.55 17.05 -0.95
C MET A 152 -16.76 15.77 -1.74
N ASN A 153 -17.38 15.84 -2.91
CA ASN A 153 -17.68 14.65 -3.71
C ASN A 153 -16.53 14.32 -4.69
N PRO A 154 -15.79 13.22 -4.48
CA PRO A 154 -14.68 12.82 -5.36
C PRO A 154 -15.13 12.21 -6.69
N SER A 155 -16.44 12.04 -6.91
CA SER A 155 -16.98 11.74 -8.24
C SER A 155 -16.97 12.97 -9.15
N ASP A 156 -16.88 14.18 -8.58
CA ASP A 156 -16.88 15.44 -9.33
C ASP A 156 -15.48 15.80 -9.80
N LEU A 157 -15.34 16.12 -11.09
CA LEU A 157 -14.06 16.55 -11.66
C LEU A 157 -13.54 17.84 -11.00
N THR A 158 -14.42 18.75 -10.60
CA THR A 158 -14.04 20.00 -9.90
C THR A 158 -13.35 19.71 -8.57
N THR A 159 -13.84 18.74 -7.79
CA THR A 159 -13.19 18.26 -6.57
C THR A 159 -11.80 17.70 -6.89
N LEU A 160 -11.70 16.82 -7.88
CA LEU A 160 -10.44 16.17 -8.26
C LEU A 160 -9.40 17.19 -8.78
N ILE A 161 -9.82 18.16 -9.59
CA ILE A 161 -8.96 19.25 -10.06
C ILE A 161 -8.49 20.13 -8.89
N SER A 162 -9.38 20.45 -7.96
CA SER A 162 -9.04 21.22 -6.76
C SER A 162 -7.98 20.51 -5.92
N ILE A 163 -8.12 19.19 -5.73
CA ILE A 163 -7.12 18.37 -5.02
C ILE A 163 -5.77 18.38 -5.76
N ALA A 164 -5.78 18.20 -7.09
CA ALA A 164 -4.55 18.20 -7.88
C ALA A 164 -3.85 19.56 -7.89
N GLY A 165 -4.60 20.67 -7.84
CA GLY A 165 -4.08 22.03 -7.77
C GLY A 165 -3.54 22.40 -6.38
N ASN A 166 -4.18 21.91 -5.32
CA ASN A 166 -3.74 22.10 -3.94
C ASN A 166 -2.61 21.15 -3.60
N ARG A 167 -1.39 21.53 -3.98
CA ARG A 167 -0.17 20.84 -3.56
C ARG A 167 0.03 20.99 -2.05
N SER A 168 -0.57 20.11 -1.25
CA SER A 168 -0.03 19.87 0.08
C SER A 168 1.31 19.14 -0.08
N PRO A 169 2.39 19.58 0.60
CA PRO A 169 3.60 18.78 0.66
C PRO A 169 3.25 17.41 1.27
N ALA A 170 3.73 16.33 0.66
CA ALA A 170 3.46 14.97 1.13
C ALA A 170 3.78 14.85 2.64
N PRO A 171 2.89 14.28 3.46
CA PRO A 171 3.25 13.96 4.82
C PRO A 171 4.17 12.74 4.78
N TYR A 172 5.45 13.00 5.05
CA TYR A 172 6.52 12.09 5.49
C TYR A 172 6.60 10.67 4.89
#